data_AF-A0A2X3CQR5-F1
#
_entry.id   AF-A0A2X3CQR5-F1
#
_cell.length_a   1.000
_cell.length_b   1.000
_cell.length_c   1.000
_cell.angle_alpha   90.00
_cell.angle_beta   90.00
_cell.angle_gamma   90.00
#
_symmetry.space_group_name_H-M   'P 1'
#
loop_
_entity.id
_entity.type
_entity.pdbx_description
1 polymer ?
#
loop_
_entity_poly.entity_id
_entity_poly.type
_entity_poly.pdbx_seq_one_letter_code
_entity_poly.pdbx_strand_id
1 'polypeptide(L)'
;MVIGTEAYGFIASDYHRPLVVAGFEPLDLLQGAVMLVEQTIAQRSDVENQYRRVVPDEGNPLAQAAMADVFRLDGDSEWRGLGVISDSGVQLTPAYQRFDAEAHFRRRRSACATTRAPAAARC
;
A
#
# COMPACT_ATOMS: atom_id res chain seq x y z
N MET A 1 3.41 10.19 0.38
CA MET A 1 4.81 10.69 0.52
C MET A 1 5.75 9.94 -0.41
N VAL A 2 5.84 8.61 -0.34
CA VAL A 2 6.76 7.83 -1.19
C VAL A 2 6.23 7.66 -2.61
N ILE A 3 5.04 7.09 -2.79
CA ILE A 3 4.49 6.75 -4.13
C ILE A 3 3.65 7.87 -4.76
N GLY A 4 3.50 8.99 -4.06
CA GLY A 4 2.68 10.12 -4.53
C GLY A 4 1.18 9.86 -4.48
N THR A 5 0.41 10.68 -5.21
CA THR A 5 -1.04 10.53 -5.38
C THR A 5 -1.39 9.84 -6.70
N GLU A 6 -0.55 9.99 -7.73
CA GLU A 6 -0.76 9.40 -9.06
C GLU A 6 -0.87 7.87 -9.02
N ALA A 7 -0.10 7.22 -8.13
CA ALA A 7 -0.13 5.77 -7.94
C ALA A 7 -1.51 5.23 -7.51
N TYR A 8 -2.39 6.09 -6.98
CA TYR A 8 -3.75 5.72 -6.59
C TYR A 8 -4.80 5.98 -7.68
N GLY A 9 -4.42 6.54 -8.84
CA GLY A 9 -5.36 6.96 -9.89
C GLY A 9 -6.31 5.85 -10.33
N PHE A 10 -5.82 4.61 -10.38
CA PHE A 10 -6.61 3.44 -10.78
C PHE A 10 -7.85 3.20 -9.88
N ILE A 11 -7.81 3.63 -8.61
CA ILE A 11 -8.94 3.47 -7.67
C ILE A 11 -10.14 4.32 -8.12
N ALA A 12 -9.86 5.54 -8.57
CA ALA A 12 -10.87 6.45 -9.10
C ALA A 12 -11.34 6.03 -10.49
N SER A 13 -10.42 5.66 -11.39
CA SER A 13 -10.75 5.34 -12.78
C SER A 13 -11.44 3.99 -12.96
N ASP A 14 -10.95 2.95 -12.27
CA ASP A 14 -11.34 1.57 -12.56
C ASP A 14 -12.45 1.09 -11.62
N TYR A 15 -12.45 1.61 -10.38
CA TYR A 15 -13.39 1.20 -9.34
C TYR A 15 -14.43 2.29 -8.99
N HIS A 16 -14.30 3.50 -9.55
CA HIS A 16 -15.18 4.63 -9.28
C HIS A 16 -15.36 4.89 -7.78
N ARG A 17 -14.24 4.89 -7.04
CA ARG A 17 -14.22 5.19 -5.61
C ARG A 17 -13.48 6.52 -5.38
N PRO A 18 -14.11 7.50 -4.71
CA PRO A 18 -13.42 8.72 -4.33
C PRO A 18 -12.33 8.40 -3.30
N LEU A 19 -11.17 9.05 -3.43
CA LEU A 19 -10.05 8.84 -2.53
C LEU A 19 -9.43 10.19 -2.14
N VAL A 20 -9.12 10.34 -0.85
CA VAL A 20 -8.43 11.53 -0.35
C VAL A 20 -7.18 11.10 0.41
N VAL A 21 -6.01 11.58 -0.02
CA VAL A 21 -4.77 11.46 0.74
C VAL A 21 -4.78 12.54 1.83
N ALA A 22 -4.89 12.12 3.09
CA ALA A 22 -4.96 13.00 4.26
C ALA A 22 -3.74 12.85 5.19
N GLY A 23 -3.50 13.88 5.99
CA GLY A 23 -2.54 13.84 7.09
C GLY A 23 -3.09 13.12 8.33
N PHE A 24 -2.37 13.27 9.44
CA PHE A 24 -2.69 12.59 10.71
C PHE A 24 -3.12 13.53 11.83
N GLU A 25 -3.14 14.84 11.58
CA GLU A 25 -3.69 15.79 12.56
C GLU A 25 -5.22 15.72 12.57
N PRO A 26 -5.90 16.01 13.70
CA PRO A 26 -7.36 15.94 13.77
C PRO A 26 -8.07 16.72 12.66
N LEU A 27 -7.56 17.90 12.31
CA LEU A 27 -8.13 18.73 11.24
C LEU A 27 -7.90 18.13 9.85
N ASP A 28 -6.81 17.40 9.63
CA ASP A 28 -6.57 16.74 8.35
C ASP A 28 -7.61 15.65 8.10
N LEU A 29 -7.90 14.85 9.14
CA LEU A 29 -8.90 13.79 9.07
C LEU A 29 -10.30 14.36 8.84
N LEU A 30 -10.66 15.43 9.56
CA LEU A 30 -11.96 16.09 9.39
C LEU A 30 -12.10 16.67 7.97
N GLN A 31 -11.08 17.35 7.47
CA GLN A 31 -11.11 17.90 6.11
C GLN A 31 -11.16 16.80 5.06
N GLY A 32 -10.39 15.72 5.22
CA GLY A 32 -10.43 14.57 4.32
C GLY A 32 -11.81 13.91 4.26
N ALA A 33 -12.48 13.78 5.41
CA ALA A 33 -13.86 13.28 5.47
C ALA A 33 -14.85 14.21 4.75
N VAL A 34 -14.73 15.53 4.93
CA VAL A 34 -15.57 16.51 4.21
C VAL A 34 -15.37 16.41 2.70
N MET A 35 -14.12 16.35 2.23
CA MET A 35 -13.80 16.21 0.80
C MET A 35 -14.41 14.92 0.20
N LEU A 36 -14.34 13.80 0.91
CA LEU A 36 -14.98 12.55 0.48
C LEU A 36 -16.51 12.67 0.39
N VAL A 37 -17.15 13.32 1.36
CA VAL A 37 -18.59 13.56 1.37
C VAL A 37 -19.00 14.46 0.20
N GLU A 38 -18.26 15.53 -0.06
CA GLU A 38 -18.50 16.44 -1.18
C GLU A 38 -18.38 15.71 -2.53
N GLN A 39 -17.36 14.87 -2.71
CA GLN A 39 -17.24 14.03 -3.90
C GLN A 39 -18.43 13.10 -4.07
N THR A 40 -18.86 12.45 -2.97
CA THR A 40 -19.99 11.52 -2.97
C THR A 40 -21.29 12.24 -3.33
N ILE A 41 -21.57 13.41 -2.76
CA ILE A 41 -22.76 14.22 -3.08
C ILE A 41 -22.72 14.65 -4.55
N ALA A 42 -21.56 15.06 -5.05
CA ALA A 42 -21.37 15.48 -6.44
C ALA A 42 -21.31 14.31 -7.44
N GLN A 43 -21.40 13.06 -6.99
CA GLN A 43 -21.29 11.85 -7.81
C GLN A 43 -20.01 11.84 -8.67
N ARG A 44 -18.90 12.34 -8.10
CA ARG A 44 -17.56 12.30 -8.70
C ARG A 44 -16.66 11.33 -7.95
N SER A 45 -15.61 10.86 -8.61
CA SER A 45 -14.63 9.96 -8.02
C SER A 45 -13.27 10.37 -8.53
N ASP A 46 -12.60 11.21 -7.73
CA ASP A 46 -11.28 11.75 -8.01
C ASP A 46 -10.31 11.35 -6.88
N VAL A 47 -9.02 11.30 -7.21
CA VAL A 47 -7.97 11.27 -6.20
C VAL A 47 -7.64 12.71 -5.81
N GLU A 48 -7.97 13.10 -4.59
CA GLU A 48 -7.64 14.42 -4.06
C GLU A 48 -6.54 14.33 -2.99
N ASN A 49 -5.78 15.41 -2.87
CA ASN A 49 -4.64 15.49 -1.95
C ASN A 49 -4.92 16.60 -0.94
N GLN A 50 -5.36 16.24 0.27
CA GLN A 50 -5.47 17.14 1.41
C GLN A 50 -4.08 17.39 2.03
N TYR A 51 -3.19 16.39 1.96
CA TYR A 51 -1.89 16.41 2.60
C TYR A 51 -0.75 16.98 1.73
N ARG A 52 -1.05 17.98 0.88
CA ARG A 52 -0.09 18.55 -0.10
C ARG A 52 1.21 19.07 0.51
N ARG A 53 1.18 19.47 1.78
CA ARG A 53 2.38 19.92 2.52
C ARG A 53 3.45 18.84 2.70
N VAL A 54 3.09 17.55 2.59
CA VAL A 54 4.00 16.41 2.80
C VAL A 54 3.99 15.44 1.62
N VAL A 55 2.91 15.38 0.83
CA VAL A 55 2.78 14.43 -0.28
C VAL A 55 2.77 15.17 -1.61
N PRO A 56 3.89 15.16 -2.37
CA PRO A 56 3.90 15.55 -3.77
C PRO A 56 3.11 14.55 -4.62
N ASP A 57 2.62 15.00 -5.78
CA ASP A 57 1.77 14.16 -6.64
C ASP A 57 2.55 12.98 -7.26
N GLU A 58 3.78 13.23 -7.71
CA GLU A 58 4.71 12.20 -8.21
C GLU A 58 5.38 11.38 -7.07
N GLY A 59 5.24 11.83 -5.82
CA GLY A 59 5.88 11.20 -4.66
C GLY A 59 7.35 11.58 -4.48
N ASN A 60 8.16 10.62 -4.06
CA ASN A 60 9.60 10.80 -3.84
C ASN A 60 10.39 9.93 -4.84
N PRO A 61 10.91 10.51 -5.93
CA PRO A 61 11.60 9.76 -6.98
C PRO A 61 12.82 8.98 -6.48
N LEU A 62 13.58 9.53 -5.52
CA LEU A 62 14.77 8.85 -4.97
C LEU A 62 14.38 7.62 -4.16
N ALA A 63 13.33 7.72 -3.35
CA ALA A 63 12.83 6.59 -2.58
C ALA A 63 12.23 5.51 -3.51
N GLN A 64 11.47 5.91 -4.53
CA GLN A 64 10.94 4.99 -5.53
C GLN A 64 12.06 4.26 -6.29
N ALA A 65 13.11 4.98 -6.71
CA ALA A 65 14.27 4.39 -7.38
C ALA A 65 15.00 3.38 -6.48
N ALA A 66 15.22 3.71 -5.21
CA ALA A 66 15.83 2.80 -4.25
C ALA A 66 14.97 1.53 -4.02
N MET A 67 13.65 1.70 -3.90
CA MET A 67 12.73 0.56 -3.79
C MET A 67 12.76 -0.33 -5.03
N ALA A 68 12.81 0.25 -6.23
CA ALA A 68 12.86 -0.49 -7.49
C ALA A 68 14.21 -1.19 -7.73
N ASP A 69 15.31 -0.65 -7.19
CA ASP A 69 16.64 -1.27 -7.27
C ASP A 69 16.74 -2.49 -6.35
N VAL A 70 16.22 -2.37 -5.12
CA VAL A 70 16.38 -3.40 -4.09
C VAL A 70 15.29 -4.47 -4.15
N PHE A 71 14.04 -4.10 -4.49
CA PHE A 71 12.89 -4.99 -4.43
C PHE A 71 12.24 -5.21 -5.80
N ARG A 72 11.64 -6.38 -5.97
CA ARG A 72 10.75 -6.71 -7.10
C ARG A 72 9.51 -7.43 -6.59
N LEU A 73 8.41 -7.29 -7.31
CA LEU A 73 7.21 -8.09 -7.07
C LEU A 73 7.51 -9.58 -7.29
N ASP A 74 6.93 -10.42 -6.45
CA ASP A 74 7.07 -11.88 -6.50
C ASP A 74 5.76 -12.58 -6.12
N GLY A 75 4.85 -12.61 -7.09
CA GLY A 75 3.58 -13.32 -6.99
C GLY A 75 2.77 -12.97 -5.75
N ASP A 76 2.06 -13.98 -5.25
CA ASP A 76 1.08 -13.80 -4.19
C ASP A 76 1.74 -13.85 -2.81
N SER A 77 1.21 -13.07 -1.87
CA SER A 77 1.65 -13.08 -0.47
C SER A 77 0.50 -13.31 0.48
N GLU A 78 0.81 -13.93 1.61
CA GLU A 78 -0.16 -14.16 2.67
C GLU A 78 -0.21 -12.94 3.60
N TRP A 79 -1.38 -12.33 3.69
CA TRP A 79 -1.69 -11.24 4.59
C TRP A 79 -2.45 -11.80 5.79
N ARG A 80 -1.87 -11.68 6.97
CA ARG A 80 -2.47 -12.17 8.21
C ARG A 80 -3.87 -11.56 8.40
N GLY A 81 -4.87 -12.42 8.62
CA GLY A 81 -6.28 -12.02 8.76
C GLY A 81 -7.04 -11.81 7.44
N LEU A 82 -6.33 -11.63 6.31
CA LEU A 82 -6.93 -11.35 4.99
C LEU A 82 -6.75 -12.50 3.99
N GLY A 83 -5.84 -13.45 4.27
CA GLY A 83 -5.53 -14.56 3.38
C GLY A 83 -4.49 -14.19 2.32
N VAL A 84 -4.46 -14.93 1.22
CA VAL A 84 -3.50 -14.70 0.13
C VAL A 84 -4.01 -13.59 -0.78
N ILE A 85 -3.18 -12.58 -1.03
CA ILE A 85 -3.46 -11.47 -1.94
C ILE A 85 -2.52 -11.57 -3.13
N SER A 86 -3.08 -11.56 -4.33
CA SER A 86 -2.32 -11.63 -5.57
C SER A 86 -1.42 -10.41 -5.77
N ASP A 87 -0.25 -10.66 -6.39
CA ASP A 87 0.72 -9.63 -6.75
C ASP A 87 1.13 -8.68 -5.60
N SER A 88 1.13 -9.22 -4.37
CA SER A 88 1.45 -8.48 -3.14
C SER A 88 2.74 -8.95 -2.47
N GLY A 89 3.36 -10.00 -3.01
CA GLY A 89 4.67 -10.47 -2.59
C GLY A 89 5.79 -9.58 -3.11
N VAL A 90 6.82 -9.38 -2.30
CA VAL A 90 8.06 -8.72 -2.69
C VAL A 90 9.24 -9.57 -2.30
N GLN A 91 10.27 -9.57 -3.14
CA GLN A 91 11.55 -10.23 -2.89
C GLN A 91 12.70 -9.29 -3.23
N LEU A 92 13.91 -9.61 -2.73
CA LEU A 92 15.10 -8.88 -3.13
C LEU A 92 15.45 -9.16 -4.61
N THR A 93 15.93 -8.14 -5.31
CA THR A 93 16.45 -8.31 -6.67
C THR A 93 17.72 -9.18 -6.66
N PRO A 94 18.09 -9.81 -7.79
CA PRO A 94 19.28 -10.67 -7.87
C PRO A 94 20.56 -10.01 -7.34
N ALA A 95 20.74 -8.70 -7.58
CA ALA A 95 21.90 -7.94 -7.11
C ALA A 95 22.01 -7.88 -5.57
N TYR A 96 20.89 -8.02 -4.86
CA TYR A 96 20.79 -7.90 -3.40
C TYR A 96 20.55 -9.24 -2.70
N GLN A 97 20.49 -10.37 -3.42
CA GLN A 97 20.23 -11.71 -2.85
C GLN A 97 21.21 -12.13 -1.75
N ARG A 98 22.42 -11.60 -1.71
CA ARG A 98 23.37 -11.86 -0.61
C ARG A 98 22.83 -11.44 0.77
N PHE A 99 21.83 -10.56 0.79
CA PHE A 99 21.15 -10.08 2.00
C PHE A 99 19.85 -10.84 2.30
N ASP A 100 19.44 -11.77 1.43
CA ASP A 100 18.22 -12.55 1.59
C ASP A 100 18.44 -13.72 2.56
N ALA A 101 17.84 -13.62 3.74
CA ALA A 101 17.91 -14.67 4.75
C ALA A 101 17.14 -15.95 4.35
N GLU A 102 16.04 -15.82 3.60
CA GLU A 102 15.27 -16.97 3.12
C GLU A 102 16.09 -17.79 2.13
N ALA A 103 16.79 -17.11 1.21
CA ALA A 103 17.73 -17.75 0.29
C ALA A 103 18.94 -18.35 1.00
N HIS A 104 19.51 -17.64 1.98
CA HIS A 104 20.69 -18.08 2.72
C HIS A 104 20.42 -19.35 3.56
N PHE A 105 19.36 -19.33 4.37
CA PHE A 105 19.04 -20.44 5.27
C PHE A 105 18.21 -21.55 4.60
N ARG A 106 17.75 -21.34 3.36
CA ARG A 106 16.91 -22.27 2.59
C ARG A 106 15.76 -22.82 3.43
N ARG A 107 15.13 -21.97 4.25
CA ARG A 107 14.05 -22.41 5.12
C ARG A 107 12.92 -22.90 4.23
N ARG A 108 12.52 -24.16 4.40
CA ARG A 108 11.22 -24.61 3.89
C ARG A 108 10.17 -23.71 4.52
N ARG A 109 9.41 -22.97 3.71
CA ARG A 109 8.16 -22.33 4.15
C ARG A 109 7.25 -23.45 4.65
N SER A 110 7.35 -23.78 5.93
CA SER A 110 6.28 -24.47 6.64
C SER A 110 5.09 -23.53 6.57
N ALA A 111 3.94 -24.01 6.08
CA ALA A 111 2.69 -23.28 6.20
C ALA A 111 2.63 -22.74 7.63
N CYS A 112 2.61 -21.41 7.78
CA CYS A 112 2.54 -20.80 9.09
C CYS A 112 1.26 -21.34 9.73
N ALA A 113 1.38 -22.24 10.71
CA ALA A 113 0.23 -22.86 11.35
C ALA A 113 -0.61 -21.83 12.15
N THR A 114 -0.29 -20.54 12.07
CA THR A 114 -0.85 -19.46 12.87
C THR A 114 -1.05 -18.16 12.07
N THR A 115 -1.39 -18.24 10.78
CA THR A 115 -1.95 -17.06 10.08
C THR A 115 -3.41 -16.82 10.42
N ARG A 116 -4.10 -17.84 10.95
CA ARG A 116 -5.40 -17.69 11.61
C ARG A 116 -5.21 -16.98 12.94
N ALA A 117 -5.90 -15.86 13.10
CA ALA A 117 -6.07 -15.25 14.41
C ALA A 117 -6.68 -16.28 15.39
N PRO A 118 -6.32 -16.25 16.68
CA PRO A 118 -6.93 -17.13 17.67
C PRO A 118 -8.46 -17.00 17.63
N ALA A 119 -9.20 -18.06 17.99
CA ALA A 119 -10.64 -18.19 17.71
C ALA A 119 -11.56 -17.03 18.19
N ALA A 120 -11.08 -16.15 19.06
CA ALA A 120 -11.80 -14.97 19.57
C ALA A 120 -11.34 -13.63 18.98
N ALA A 121 -10.28 -13.61 18.17
CA ALA A 121 -9.79 -12.40 17.52
C ALA A 121 -10.65 -12.04 16.31
N ARG A 122 -11.00 -10.75 16.19
CA ARG A 122 -11.77 -10.18 15.06
C ARG A 122 -10.88 -9.39 14.10
N CYS A 123 -9.56 -9.61 14.18
CA CYS A 123 -8.53 -9.06 13.32
C CYS A 123 -7.97 -10.14 12.40
#